data_AF-A0A1H4MJJ0-F1
#
_entry.id   AF-A0A1H4MJJ0-F1
#
_cell.length_a   1.000
_cell.length_b   1.000
_cell.length_c   1.000
_cell.angle_alpha   90.00
_cell.angle_beta   90.00
_cell.angle_gamma   90.00
#
_symmetry.space_group_name_H-M   'P 1'
#
loop_
_entity.id
_entity.type
_entity.pdbx_description
1 polymer ?
#
loop_
_entity_poly.entity_id
_entity_poly.type
_entity_poly.pdbx_seq_one_letter_code
_entity_poly.pdbx_strand_id
1 'polypeptide(L)'
;MTSLEEGIVGRSVSFFAEDIVANQIELTEKISGARILFIGAAGSIGFETLKVIASFRPAALHVVDHNENGLAEVVRALRSSNQPLQVDDFLTLPFDYGGDPFRLWLGAQEQNYDYILNFAALKHVRSEKDPYSILAMLDTNVLKLERLARQLSGRRGTKRLFCVSTDKAANPSSMMGATKRLMEHALFSSALEWPRGMEITSARFANVAMSNGSLLQSWKLRLEARQPMACPEGCRRFFVSLGESGQLCTLAGLLGEQSSLFVPGLDPEQHLVLLQDVAQKFLEAQGMRAHFTRDEAEAVARVETLAAEGKWPVLLTPLDTAGEKPYEEFVAANEECLPTRFAALNRVPYLPLEEPRTFSQLLHELRTIMAGGGDGRPVTIDWLKAAIASVESSFAESHVTSSKSLDQRI
;
A
#
# COMPACT_ATOMS: atom_id res chain seq x y z
N MET A 1 22.49 21.19 -1.60
CA MET A 1 21.62 20.70 -0.51
C MET A 1 21.09 19.37 -0.96
N THR A 2 21.29 18.32 -0.18
CA THR A 2 20.65 17.01 -0.35
C THR A 2 19.13 17.20 -0.36
N SER A 3 18.42 16.56 -1.28
CA SER A 3 16.95 16.71 -1.32
C SER A 3 16.32 16.11 -0.05
N LEU A 4 15.10 16.54 0.31
CA LEU A 4 14.39 16.00 1.48
C LEU A 4 14.24 14.47 1.38
N GLU A 5 13.95 13.98 0.18
CA GLU A 5 13.81 12.55 -0.10
C GLU A 5 15.13 11.82 0.14
N GLU A 6 16.25 12.32 -0.41
CA GLU A 6 17.59 11.78 -0.20
C GLU A 6 18.00 11.75 1.29
N GLY A 7 17.62 12.76 2.06
CA GLY A 7 17.85 12.80 3.50
C GLY A 7 17.10 11.67 4.24
N ILE A 8 15.87 11.39 3.82
CA ILE A 8 15.00 10.37 4.43
C ILE A 8 15.45 8.96 4.03
N VAL A 9 15.63 8.71 2.72
CA VAL A 9 15.97 7.36 2.22
C VAL A 9 17.47 7.05 2.32
N GLY A 10 18.32 8.06 2.50
CA GLY A 10 19.76 7.89 2.66
C GLY A 10 20.54 7.62 1.37
N ARG A 11 19.92 7.82 0.20
CA ARG A 11 20.52 7.56 -1.12
C ARG A 11 20.04 8.57 -2.17
N SER A 12 20.93 8.92 -3.11
CA SER A 12 20.69 9.88 -4.21
C SER A 12 20.27 9.23 -5.53
N VAL A 13 20.54 7.93 -5.68
CA VAL A 13 20.11 7.14 -6.83
C VAL A 13 19.08 6.13 -6.34
N SER A 14 18.01 5.97 -7.10
CA SER A 14 16.98 4.97 -6.80
C SER A 14 17.59 3.58 -6.70
N PHE A 15 17.18 2.84 -5.68
CA PHE A 15 17.55 1.45 -5.46
C PHE A 15 17.16 0.52 -6.63
N PHE A 16 16.15 0.88 -7.41
CA PHE A 16 15.63 0.07 -8.54
C PHE A 16 16.06 0.60 -9.91
N ALA A 17 16.89 1.65 -9.97
CA ALA A 17 17.25 2.29 -11.23
C ALA A 17 17.94 1.33 -12.21
N GLU A 18 18.89 0.53 -11.72
CA GLU A 18 19.63 -0.43 -12.55
C GLU A 18 18.71 -1.50 -13.13
N ASP A 19 17.77 -2.02 -12.32
CA ASP A 19 16.80 -3.01 -12.79
C ASP A 19 15.84 -2.45 -13.84
N ILE A 20 15.41 -1.20 -13.70
CA ILE A 20 14.58 -0.53 -14.71
C ILE A 20 15.34 -0.39 -16.04
N VAL A 21 16.61 0.02 -15.99
CA VAL A 21 17.45 0.15 -17.19
C VAL A 21 17.71 -1.22 -17.82
N ALA A 22 18.09 -2.22 -17.03
CA ALA A 22 18.38 -3.57 -17.50
C ALA A 22 17.17 -4.23 -18.18
N ASN A 23 15.95 -3.88 -17.76
CA ASN A 23 14.71 -4.46 -18.29
C ASN A 23 13.93 -3.51 -19.21
N GLN A 24 14.53 -2.39 -19.64
CA GLN A 24 13.83 -1.35 -20.41
C GLN A 24 13.25 -1.89 -21.74
N ILE A 25 13.96 -2.79 -22.43
CA ILE A 25 13.51 -3.38 -23.69
C ILE A 25 12.25 -4.22 -23.47
N GLU A 26 12.28 -5.15 -22.52
CA GLU A 26 11.13 -6.03 -22.22
C GLU A 26 9.93 -5.23 -21.68
N LEU A 27 10.16 -4.21 -20.85
CA LEU A 27 9.12 -3.29 -20.41
C LEU A 27 8.47 -2.57 -21.61
N THR A 28 9.28 -2.10 -22.56
CA THR A 28 8.76 -1.46 -23.78
C THR A 28 7.93 -2.42 -24.61
N GLU A 29 8.42 -3.65 -24.83
CA GLU A 29 7.70 -4.68 -25.60
C GLU A 29 6.36 -5.06 -24.98
N LYS A 30 6.28 -5.09 -23.65
CA LYS A 30 5.04 -5.43 -22.92
C LYS A 30 4.06 -4.26 -22.82
N ILE A 31 4.54 -3.05 -22.57
CA ILE A 31 3.69 -1.88 -22.29
C ILE A 31 3.27 -1.17 -23.57
N SER A 32 4.16 -1.04 -24.56
CA SER A 32 3.87 -0.28 -25.77
C SER A 32 2.67 -0.88 -26.51
N GLY A 33 1.64 -0.08 -26.73
CA GLY A 33 0.40 -0.54 -27.36
C GLY A 33 -0.52 -1.39 -26.48
N ALA A 34 -0.19 -1.61 -25.20
CA ALA A 34 -1.04 -2.35 -24.27
C ALA A 34 -2.18 -1.48 -23.70
N ARG A 35 -3.29 -2.13 -23.31
CA ARG A 35 -4.39 -1.50 -22.56
C ARG A 35 -4.24 -1.82 -21.08
N ILE A 36 -4.10 -0.79 -20.24
CA ILE A 36 -3.82 -0.95 -18.81
C ILE A 36 -4.91 -0.30 -17.97
N LEU A 37 -5.48 -1.08 -17.05
CA LEU A 37 -6.42 -0.61 -16.03
C LEU A 37 -5.68 -0.42 -14.70
N PHE A 38 -5.64 0.80 -14.23
CA PHE A 38 -5.22 1.16 -12.89
C PHE A 38 -6.44 1.29 -11.98
N ILE A 39 -6.40 0.63 -10.83
CA ILE A 39 -7.38 0.78 -9.76
C ILE A 39 -6.65 1.39 -8.56
N GLY A 40 -7.11 2.52 -8.01
CA GLY A 40 -6.48 3.18 -6.87
C GLY A 40 -5.27 4.06 -7.20
N ALA A 41 -5.10 4.50 -8.45
CA ALA A 41 -3.93 5.30 -8.86
C ALA A 41 -4.06 6.80 -8.62
N ALA A 42 -5.14 7.27 -7.98
CA ALA A 42 -5.13 8.58 -7.34
C ALA A 42 -4.38 8.56 -5.98
N GLY A 43 -4.05 7.37 -5.47
CA GLY A 43 -3.14 7.17 -4.35
C GLY A 43 -1.66 7.29 -4.75
N SER A 44 -0.79 7.47 -3.76
CA SER A 44 0.63 7.79 -4.01
C SER A 44 1.38 6.73 -4.81
N ILE A 45 1.34 5.45 -4.42
CA ILE A 45 2.11 4.38 -5.09
C ILE A 45 1.57 4.12 -6.50
N GLY A 46 0.23 4.11 -6.65
CA GLY A 46 -0.40 3.89 -7.94
C GLY A 46 -0.08 5.02 -8.93
N PHE A 47 -0.05 6.28 -8.46
CA PHE A 47 0.34 7.41 -9.30
C PHE A 47 1.81 7.34 -9.74
N GLU A 48 2.73 6.99 -8.84
CA GLU A 48 4.15 6.82 -9.18
C GLU A 48 4.36 5.69 -10.18
N THR A 49 3.65 4.57 -10.02
CA THR A 49 3.68 3.46 -10.98
C THR A 49 3.11 3.89 -12.34
N LEU A 50 2.03 4.66 -12.33
CA LEU A 50 1.41 5.17 -13.54
C LEU A 50 2.36 6.09 -14.31
N LYS A 51 3.12 6.96 -13.63
CA LYS A 51 4.14 7.81 -14.28
C LYS A 51 5.22 6.97 -14.98
N VAL A 52 5.73 5.93 -14.32
CA VAL A 52 6.73 5.03 -14.93
C VAL A 52 6.14 4.37 -16.18
N ILE A 53 4.95 3.77 -16.07
CA ILE A 53 4.29 3.05 -17.17
C ILE A 53 3.91 3.98 -18.33
N ALA A 54 3.45 5.20 -18.06
CA ALA A 54 3.07 6.17 -19.09
C ALA A 54 4.25 6.53 -20.02
N SER A 55 5.50 6.43 -19.55
CA SER A 55 6.69 6.68 -20.37
C SER A 55 6.93 5.64 -21.47
N PHE A 56 6.27 4.48 -21.40
CA PHE A 56 6.41 3.38 -22.36
C PHE A 56 5.29 3.34 -23.42
N ARG A 57 4.51 4.42 -23.57
CA ARG A 57 3.49 4.60 -24.64
C ARG A 57 2.45 3.47 -24.73
N PRO A 58 1.72 3.16 -23.63
CA PRO A 58 0.57 2.26 -23.71
C PRO A 58 -0.50 2.82 -24.66
N ALA A 59 -1.30 1.93 -25.27
CA ALA A 59 -2.42 2.34 -26.12
C ALA A 59 -3.55 2.96 -25.29
N ALA A 60 -3.79 2.44 -24.08
CA ALA A 60 -4.79 2.96 -23.17
C ALA A 60 -4.33 2.93 -21.71
N LEU A 61 -4.65 3.99 -20.98
CA LEU A 61 -4.49 4.11 -19.53
C LEU A 61 -5.81 4.52 -18.90
N HIS A 62 -6.51 3.59 -18.26
CA HIS A 62 -7.74 3.90 -17.55
C HIS A 62 -7.50 3.84 -16.05
N VAL A 63 -7.86 4.91 -15.34
CA VAL A 63 -7.64 5.06 -13.90
C VAL A 63 -8.98 5.10 -13.19
N VAL A 64 -9.22 4.13 -12.32
CA VAL A 64 -10.41 4.06 -11.46
C VAL A 64 -10.00 4.40 -10.03
N ASP A 65 -10.66 5.39 -9.43
CA ASP A 65 -10.51 5.73 -8.01
C ASP A 65 -11.77 6.46 -7.54
N HIS A 66 -12.22 6.29 -6.29
CA HIS A 66 -13.36 7.08 -5.80
C HIS A 66 -12.96 8.51 -5.41
N ASN A 67 -11.66 8.78 -5.25
CA ASN A 67 -11.13 10.09 -4.91
C ASN A 67 -11.06 11.00 -6.14
N GLU A 68 -12.16 11.68 -6.45
CA GLU A 68 -12.28 12.59 -7.61
C GLU A 68 -11.23 13.73 -7.58
N ASN A 69 -10.97 14.33 -6.41
CA ASN A 69 -9.91 15.33 -6.26
C ASN A 69 -8.53 14.75 -6.61
N GLY A 70 -8.25 13.53 -6.15
CA GLY A 70 -7.00 12.83 -6.47
C GLY A 70 -6.89 12.54 -7.96
N LEU A 71 -7.98 12.13 -8.63
CA LEU A 71 -8.00 11.95 -10.09
C LEU A 71 -7.71 13.25 -10.84
N ALA A 72 -8.26 14.38 -10.39
CA ALA A 72 -7.95 15.69 -10.97
C ALA A 72 -6.45 16.01 -10.85
N GLU A 73 -5.83 15.72 -9.70
CA GLU A 73 -4.39 15.89 -9.50
C GLU A 73 -3.55 14.95 -10.38
N VAL A 74 -3.99 13.70 -10.59
CA VAL A 74 -3.32 12.78 -11.55
C VAL A 74 -3.27 13.41 -12.95
N VAL A 75 -4.39 13.94 -13.44
CA VAL A 75 -4.45 14.57 -14.78
C VAL A 75 -3.55 15.80 -14.84
N ARG A 76 -3.63 16.69 -13.84
CA ARG A 76 -2.83 17.93 -13.77
C ARG A 76 -1.34 17.61 -13.74
N ALA A 77 -0.93 16.68 -12.90
CA ALA A 77 0.47 16.33 -12.71
C ALA A 77 1.09 15.69 -13.96
N LEU A 78 0.37 14.79 -14.65
CA LEU A 78 0.86 14.19 -15.91
C LEU A 78 0.98 15.22 -17.02
N ARG A 79 -0.05 16.06 -17.21
CA ARG A 79 -0.09 17.07 -18.29
C ARG A 79 0.88 18.23 -18.07
N SER A 80 1.24 18.50 -16.82
CA SER A 80 2.22 19.56 -16.46
C SER A 80 3.64 19.03 -16.35
N SER A 81 3.86 17.73 -16.56
CA SER A 81 5.20 17.15 -16.51
C SER A 81 6.02 17.54 -17.74
N ASN A 82 7.35 17.55 -17.60
CA ASN A 82 8.27 17.86 -18.70
C ASN A 82 8.24 16.81 -19.84
N GLN A 83 7.57 15.68 -19.63
CA GLN A 83 7.37 14.65 -20.63
C GLN A 83 5.89 14.65 -21.07
N PRO A 84 5.58 14.90 -22.34
CA PRO A 84 4.20 14.88 -22.79
C PRO A 84 3.60 13.48 -22.59
N LEU A 85 2.38 13.42 -22.07
CA LEU A 85 1.63 12.17 -21.98
C LEU A 85 1.32 11.66 -23.39
N GLN A 86 1.97 10.55 -23.78
CA GLN A 86 1.83 9.92 -25.10
C GLN A 86 0.89 8.71 -25.02
N VAL A 87 -0.36 8.97 -24.67
CA VAL A 87 -1.44 7.98 -24.55
C VAL A 87 -2.71 8.58 -25.11
N ASP A 88 -3.24 7.99 -26.18
CA ASP A 88 -4.43 8.51 -26.87
C ASP A 88 -5.71 8.23 -26.07
N ASP A 89 -5.84 7.01 -25.52
CA ASP A 89 -6.99 6.57 -24.72
C ASP A 89 -6.68 6.68 -23.21
N PHE A 90 -6.68 7.91 -22.69
CA PHE A 90 -6.47 8.18 -21.27
C PHE A 90 -7.76 8.62 -20.57
N LEU A 91 -8.24 7.80 -19.63
CA LEU A 91 -9.47 8.05 -18.88
C LEU A 91 -9.22 8.04 -17.36
N THR A 92 -9.87 8.94 -16.65
CA THR A 92 -9.95 8.96 -15.18
C THR A 92 -11.40 8.86 -14.75
N LEU A 93 -11.72 7.89 -13.90
CA LEU A 93 -13.08 7.45 -13.62
C LEU A 93 -13.33 7.45 -12.10
N PRO A 94 -14.23 8.30 -11.60
CA PRO A 94 -14.51 8.47 -10.17
C PRO A 94 -15.36 7.33 -9.60
N PHE A 95 -14.94 6.08 -9.81
CA PHE A 95 -15.68 4.88 -9.39
C PHE A 95 -15.04 4.24 -8.17
N ASP A 96 -15.89 3.76 -7.28
CA ASP A 96 -15.47 2.75 -6.32
C ASP A 96 -15.34 1.39 -7.01
N TYR A 97 -14.14 0.80 -7.02
CA TYR A 97 -13.95 -0.51 -7.63
C TYR A 97 -14.77 -1.57 -6.90
N GLY A 98 -15.31 -2.55 -7.62
CA GLY A 98 -16.26 -3.51 -7.04
C GLY A 98 -17.62 -2.91 -6.63
N GLY A 99 -17.86 -1.62 -6.85
CA GLY A 99 -19.18 -0.98 -6.80
C GLY A 99 -19.93 -1.10 -8.13
N ASP A 100 -21.20 -0.66 -8.13
CA ASP A 100 -22.08 -0.80 -9.30
C ASP A 100 -21.63 -0.02 -10.55
N PRO A 101 -21.22 1.26 -10.47
CA PRO A 101 -20.72 1.98 -11.64
C PRO A 101 -19.50 1.29 -12.28
N PHE A 102 -18.56 0.80 -11.47
CA PHE A 102 -17.40 0.06 -11.94
C PHE A 102 -17.82 -1.24 -12.64
N ARG A 103 -18.75 -2.00 -12.05
CA ARG A 103 -19.28 -3.25 -12.62
C ARG A 103 -19.94 -3.02 -13.98
N LEU A 104 -20.83 -2.04 -14.08
CA LEU A 104 -21.53 -1.72 -15.33
C LEU A 104 -20.55 -1.23 -16.40
N TRP A 105 -19.66 -0.31 -16.04
CA TRP A 105 -18.66 0.22 -16.97
C TRP A 105 -17.69 -0.85 -17.46
N LEU A 106 -17.14 -1.66 -16.54
CA LEU A 106 -16.23 -2.74 -16.90
C LEU A 106 -16.99 -3.76 -17.76
N GLY A 107 -18.22 -4.12 -17.42
CA GLY A 107 -19.05 -5.03 -18.23
C GLY A 107 -19.32 -4.53 -19.65
N ALA A 108 -19.39 -3.22 -19.87
CA ALA A 108 -19.62 -2.60 -21.17
C ALA A 108 -18.35 -2.48 -22.05
N GLN A 109 -17.15 -2.74 -21.50
CA GLN A 109 -15.91 -2.66 -22.30
C GLN A 109 -15.82 -3.81 -23.30
N GLU A 110 -15.81 -3.47 -24.60
CA GLU A 110 -15.62 -4.44 -25.70
C GLU A 110 -14.20 -5.02 -25.72
N GLN A 111 -13.20 -4.16 -25.48
CA GLN A 111 -11.80 -4.55 -25.42
C GLN A 111 -11.41 -4.97 -24.00
N ASN A 112 -10.54 -5.98 -23.89
CA ASN A 112 -9.97 -6.40 -22.61
C ASN A 112 -8.72 -5.57 -22.28
N TYR A 113 -8.39 -5.49 -20.99
CA TYR A 113 -7.11 -4.96 -20.53
C TYR A 113 -6.08 -6.06 -20.55
N ASP A 114 -4.89 -5.76 -21.05
CA ASP A 114 -3.71 -6.63 -20.97
C ASP A 114 -3.23 -6.74 -19.52
N TYR A 115 -3.22 -5.61 -18.80
CA TYR A 115 -2.70 -5.49 -17.44
C TYR A 115 -3.71 -4.79 -16.54
N ILE A 116 -3.93 -5.34 -15.36
CA ILE A 116 -4.73 -4.74 -14.30
C ILE A 116 -3.84 -4.54 -13.08
N LEU A 117 -3.68 -3.30 -12.64
CA LEU A 117 -2.81 -2.92 -11.53
C LEU A 117 -3.66 -2.28 -10.43
N ASN A 118 -3.83 -2.98 -9.31
CA ASN A 118 -4.70 -2.59 -8.21
C ASN A 118 -3.93 -2.14 -6.97
N PHE A 119 -4.00 -0.84 -6.71
CA PHE A 119 -3.41 -0.11 -5.60
C PHE A 119 -4.43 0.30 -4.54
N ALA A 120 -5.72 0.05 -4.76
CA ALA A 120 -6.76 0.45 -3.85
C ALA A 120 -6.73 -0.41 -2.58
N ALA A 121 -6.69 0.26 -1.43
CA ALA A 121 -6.67 -0.39 -0.12
C ALA A 121 -7.11 0.58 0.97
N LEU A 122 -7.66 0.04 2.05
CA LEU A 122 -7.64 0.71 3.34
C LEU A 122 -6.42 0.23 4.11
N LYS A 123 -5.53 1.18 4.44
CA LYS A 123 -4.16 0.90 4.91
C LYS A 123 -3.83 1.36 6.33
N HIS A 124 -4.74 2.06 6.99
CA HIS A 124 -4.45 2.67 8.27
C HIS A 124 -4.84 1.76 9.43
N VAL A 125 -3.87 1.42 10.29
CA VAL A 125 -4.09 0.61 11.51
C VAL A 125 -5.12 1.24 12.46
N ARG A 126 -5.27 2.58 12.47
CA ARG A 126 -6.30 3.26 13.26
C ARG A 126 -7.75 2.91 12.86
N SER A 127 -7.97 2.31 11.69
CA SER A 127 -9.28 1.83 11.24
C SER A 127 -9.74 0.57 12.01
N GLU A 128 -8.96 0.07 12.95
CA GLU A 128 -9.31 -1.08 13.80
C GLU A 128 -10.14 -0.70 15.04
N LYS A 129 -10.49 0.58 15.17
CA LYS A 129 -11.18 1.15 16.34
C LYS A 129 -12.62 0.69 16.53
N ASP A 130 -13.26 0.18 15.48
CA ASP A 130 -14.66 -0.27 15.52
C ASP A 130 -14.90 -1.38 14.48
N PRO A 131 -15.90 -2.26 14.70
CA PRO A 131 -16.14 -3.40 13.81
C PRO A 131 -16.53 -3.00 12.38
N TYR A 132 -17.14 -1.83 12.18
CA TYR A 132 -17.61 -1.39 10.86
C TYR A 132 -16.45 -0.86 10.01
N SER A 133 -15.51 -0.14 10.62
CA SER A 133 -14.26 0.23 9.96
C SER A 133 -13.43 -0.99 9.58
N ILE A 134 -13.42 -2.05 10.40
CA ILE A 134 -12.79 -3.34 10.05
C ILE A 134 -13.53 -4.03 8.89
N LEU A 135 -14.86 -4.04 8.91
CA LEU A 135 -15.65 -4.54 7.77
C LEU A 135 -15.35 -3.76 6.48
N ALA A 136 -15.19 -2.45 6.54
CA ALA A 136 -14.79 -1.65 5.39
C ALA A 136 -13.39 -2.03 4.87
N MET A 137 -12.46 -2.37 5.77
CA MET A 137 -11.13 -2.91 5.39
C MET A 137 -11.25 -4.27 4.72
N LEU A 138 -12.07 -5.18 5.26
CA LEU A 138 -12.31 -6.49 4.66
C LEU A 138 -13.03 -6.38 3.30
N ASP A 139 -14.01 -5.49 3.18
CA ASP A 139 -14.70 -5.25 1.91
C ASP A 139 -13.72 -4.73 0.85
N THR A 140 -12.92 -3.73 1.22
CA THR A 140 -11.94 -3.15 0.30
C THR A 140 -10.84 -4.15 -0.04
N ASN A 141 -10.09 -4.60 0.95
CA ASN A 141 -8.90 -5.39 0.73
C ASN A 141 -9.21 -6.82 0.25
N VAL A 142 -10.41 -7.37 0.52
CA VAL A 142 -10.73 -8.78 0.21
C VAL A 142 -11.95 -8.92 -0.70
N LEU A 143 -13.14 -8.49 -0.30
CA LEU A 143 -14.37 -8.80 -1.05
C LEU A 143 -14.44 -8.12 -2.42
N LYS A 144 -13.89 -6.90 -2.57
CA LYS A 144 -13.85 -6.24 -3.87
C LYS A 144 -12.93 -6.96 -4.86
N LEU A 145 -11.90 -7.68 -4.40
CA LEU A 145 -11.14 -8.58 -5.27
C LEU A 145 -11.98 -9.76 -5.74
N GLU A 146 -12.81 -10.35 -4.88
CA GLU A 146 -13.76 -11.39 -5.30
C GLU A 146 -14.71 -10.85 -6.39
N ARG A 147 -15.26 -9.65 -6.19
CA ARG A 147 -16.13 -9.01 -7.19
C ARG A 147 -15.37 -8.77 -8.50
N LEU A 148 -14.13 -8.30 -8.43
CA LEU A 148 -13.27 -8.12 -9.60
C LEU A 148 -13.04 -9.45 -10.33
N ALA A 149 -12.66 -10.52 -9.62
CA ALA A 149 -12.49 -11.85 -10.19
C ALA A 149 -13.74 -12.31 -10.92
N ARG A 150 -14.93 -12.13 -10.32
CA ARG A 150 -16.22 -12.46 -10.95
C ARG A 150 -16.52 -11.63 -12.20
N GLN A 151 -16.10 -10.37 -12.27
CA GLN A 151 -16.24 -9.56 -13.50
C GLN A 151 -15.26 -9.98 -14.60
N LEU A 152 -14.10 -10.52 -14.22
CA LEU A 152 -13.07 -10.93 -15.15
C LEU A 152 -13.21 -12.38 -15.62
N SER A 153 -13.85 -13.28 -14.88
CA SER A 153 -13.87 -14.74 -15.15
C SER A 153 -14.33 -15.12 -16.57
N GLY A 154 -15.20 -14.31 -17.19
CA GLY A 154 -15.65 -14.49 -18.58
C GLY A 154 -14.77 -13.82 -19.64
N ARG A 155 -13.81 -12.98 -19.25
CA ARG A 155 -12.93 -12.22 -20.15
C ARG A 155 -11.69 -13.04 -20.53
N ARG A 156 -11.18 -12.81 -21.73
CA ARG A 156 -9.98 -13.49 -22.26
C ARG A 156 -8.91 -12.48 -22.64
N GLY A 157 -7.64 -12.83 -22.47
CA GLY A 157 -6.52 -12.01 -22.93
C GLY A 157 -5.98 -11.02 -21.90
N THR A 158 -6.56 -10.93 -20.70
CA THR A 158 -5.87 -10.29 -19.57
C THR A 158 -4.68 -11.14 -19.17
N LYS A 159 -3.49 -10.58 -19.37
CA LYS A 159 -2.21 -11.26 -19.18
C LYS A 159 -1.84 -11.29 -17.70
N ARG A 160 -2.10 -10.21 -16.97
CA ARG A 160 -1.64 -10.10 -15.59
C ARG A 160 -2.50 -9.21 -14.69
N LEU A 161 -2.61 -9.65 -13.44
CA LEU A 161 -3.09 -8.86 -12.30
C LEU A 161 -1.92 -8.61 -11.34
N PHE A 162 -1.78 -7.36 -10.90
CA PHE A 162 -0.88 -6.97 -9.83
C PHE A 162 -1.66 -6.27 -8.73
N CYS A 163 -1.37 -6.60 -7.48
CA CYS A 163 -1.90 -5.90 -6.31
C CYS A 163 -0.78 -5.50 -5.34
N VAL A 164 -1.02 -4.46 -4.54
CA VAL A 164 -0.06 -4.04 -3.51
C VAL A 164 -0.42 -4.65 -2.15
N SER A 165 0.52 -5.35 -1.52
CA SER A 165 0.49 -5.77 -0.11
C SER A 165 1.42 -4.90 0.74
N THR A 166 1.75 -5.33 1.95
CA THR A 166 2.56 -4.58 2.92
C THR A 166 3.39 -5.53 3.77
N ASP A 167 4.51 -5.05 4.29
CA ASP A 167 5.29 -5.73 5.34
C ASP A 167 4.43 -6.29 6.50
N LYS A 168 3.41 -5.55 6.95
CA LYS A 168 2.47 -5.95 8.02
C LYS A 168 1.63 -7.20 7.71
N ALA A 169 1.65 -7.70 6.47
CA ALA A 169 0.96 -8.93 6.11
C ALA A 169 1.79 -10.19 6.41
N ALA A 170 3.12 -10.07 6.56
CA ALA A 170 4.00 -11.23 6.77
C ALA A 170 3.70 -11.95 8.09
N ASN A 171 3.74 -11.21 9.21
CA ASN A 171 3.38 -11.70 10.54
C ASN A 171 2.37 -10.72 11.15
N PRO A 172 1.09 -10.75 10.77
CA PRO A 172 0.15 -9.67 11.10
C PRO A 172 -0.09 -9.56 12.60
N SER A 173 0.10 -8.37 13.20
CA SER A 173 -0.23 -8.09 14.61
C SER A 173 -1.40 -7.10 14.77
N SER A 174 -1.99 -6.70 13.65
CA SER A 174 -3.10 -5.76 13.54
C SER A 174 -4.10 -6.30 12.50
N MET A 175 -5.38 -5.97 12.65
CA MET A 175 -6.42 -6.36 11.69
C MET A 175 -6.13 -5.82 10.29
N MET A 176 -5.58 -4.61 10.15
CA MET A 176 -5.17 -4.06 8.86
C MET A 176 -4.15 -4.98 8.19
N GLY A 177 -3.08 -5.35 8.89
CA GLY A 177 -2.10 -6.32 8.41
C GLY A 177 -2.75 -7.66 8.05
N ALA A 178 -3.66 -8.15 8.90
CA ALA A 178 -4.37 -9.41 8.66
C ALA A 178 -5.31 -9.34 7.44
N THR A 179 -6.00 -8.22 7.19
CA THR A 179 -6.81 -8.05 5.97
C THR A 179 -5.94 -8.05 4.71
N LYS A 180 -4.70 -7.55 4.79
CA LYS A 180 -3.73 -7.62 3.69
C LYS A 180 -3.19 -9.05 3.51
N ARG A 181 -3.00 -9.82 4.59
CA ARG A 181 -2.71 -11.25 4.50
C ARG A 181 -3.85 -12.03 3.83
N LEU A 182 -5.10 -11.77 4.21
CA LEU A 182 -6.28 -12.33 3.53
C LEU A 182 -6.38 -11.91 2.06
N MET A 183 -5.97 -10.68 1.71
CA MET A 183 -5.85 -10.26 0.32
C MET A 183 -4.84 -11.12 -0.45
N GLU A 184 -3.69 -11.46 0.14
CA GLU A 184 -2.70 -12.36 -0.48
C GLU A 184 -3.33 -13.74 -0.76
N HIS A 185 -4.07 -14.30 0.21
CA HIS A 185 -4.84 -15.54 -0.02
C HIS A 185 -5.90 -15.38 -1.12
N ALA A 186 -6.60 -14.24 -1.18
CA ALA A 186 -7.57 -13.96 -2.23
C ALA A 186 -6.94 -13.97 -3.63
N LEU A 187 -5.73 -13.43 -3.75
CA LEU A 187 -5.02 -13.33 -5.03
C LEU A 187 -4.55 -14.68 -5.54
N PHE A 188 -3.95 -15.50 -4.66
CA PHE A 188 -3.19 -16.67 -5.09
C PHE A 188 -3.87 -18.02 -4.82
N SER A 189 -4.88 -18.07 -3.94
CA SER A 189 -5.63 -19.31 -3.71
C SER A 189 -6.65 -19.56 -4.81
N SER A 190 -7.12 -20.80 -4.89
CA SER A 190 -8.21 -21.19 -5.80
C SER A 190 -9.61 -20.73 -5.34
N ALA A 191 -9.71 -19.95 -4.26
CA ALA A 191 -11.00 -19.46 -3.77
C ALA A 191 -11.59 -18.38 -4.70
N LEU A 192 -10.73 -17.65 -5.42
CA LEU A 192 -11.14 -16.71 -6.46
C LEU A 192 -10.83 -17.29 -7.85
N GLU A 193 -11.83 -17.29 -8.73
CA GLU A 193 -11.69 -17.75 -10.11
C GLU A 193 -11.22 -16.61 -11.02
N TRP A 194 -9.92 -16.57 -11.26
CA TRP A 194 -9.30 -15.65 -12.21
C TRP A 194 -9.32 -16.20 -13.64
N PRO A 195 -9.22 -15.34 -14.68
CA PRO A 195 -9.11 -15.79 -16.07
C PRO A 195 -7.99 -16.81 -16.27
N ARG A 196 -8.25 -17.86 -17.06
CA ARG A 196 -7.24 -18.88 -17.36
C ARG A 196 -6.00 -18.27 -18.02
N GLY A 197 -4.83 -18.58 -17.48
CA GLY A 197 -3.54 -18.11 -17.98
C GLY A 197 -3.17 -16.69 -17.56
N MET A 198 -4.01 -16.01 -16.76
CA MET A 198 -3.64 -14.71 -16.18
C MET A 198 -2.62 -14.93 -15.06
N GLU A 199 -1.48 -14.26 -15.17
CA GLU A 199 -0.46 -14.27 -14.13
C GLU A 199 -0.85 -13.32 -13.01
N ILE A 200 -0.55 -13.70 -11.77
CA ILE A 200 -0.87 -12.89 -10.59
C ILE A 200 0.40 -12.65 -9.81
N THR A 201 0.63 -11.40 -9.44
CA THR A 201 1.79 -10.96 -8.67
C THR A 201 1.35 -9.97 -7.60
N SER A 202 2.15 -9.87 -6.56
CA SER A 202 1.96 -8.86 -5.52
C SER A 202 3.31 -8.28 -5.10
N ALA A 203 3.32 -7.22 -4.31
CA ALA A 203 4.53 -6.74 -3.67
C ALA A 203 4.26 -6.30 -2.24
N ARG A 204 5.16 -6.61 -1.30
CA ARG A 204 5.12 -6.07 0.06
C ARG A 204 6.06 -4.88 0.16
N PHE A 205 5.51 -3.75 0.56
CA PHE A 205 6.26 -2.51 0.73
C PHE A 205 6.68 -2.27 2.17
N ALA A 206 7.82 -1.59 2.27
CA ALA A 206 8.21 -0.81 3.43
C ALA A 206 7.40 0.50 3.50
N ASN A 207 7.78 1.39 4.41
CA ASN A 207 7.26 2.73 4.44
C ASN A 207 7.66 3.50 3.16
N VAL A 208 6.67 3.97 2.41
CA VAL A 208 6.91 4.89 1.28
C VAL A 208 6.95 6.32 1.82
N ALA A 209 8.13 6.95 1.73
CA ALA A 209 8.36 8.30 2.21
C ALA A 209 7.36 9.29 1.59
N MET A 210 6.82 10.21 2.39
CA MET A 210 5.86 11.25 1.95
C MET A 210 4.56 10.74 1.30
N SER A 211 4.25 9.44 1.37
CA SER A 211 2.98 8.90 0.85
C SER A 211 1.77 9.45 1.61
N ASN A 212 0.61 9.48 0.95
CA ASN A 212 -0.63 10.03 1.50
C ASN A 212 -1.01 9.36 2.83
N GLY A 213 -1.28 10.16 3.85
CA GLY A 213 -1.58 9.73 5.22
C GLY A 213 -0.39 9.18 6.02
N SER A 214 0.84 9.18 5.47
CA SER A 214 2.02 8.75 6.22
C SER A 214 2.43 9.73 7.31
N LEU A 215 3.20 9.26 8.29
CA LEU A 215 3.79 10.11 9.33
C LEU A 215 4.65 11.24 8.74
N LEU A 216 5.42 10.96 7.68
CA LEU A 216 6.27 11.96 7.04
C LEU A 216 5.43 13.04 6.32
N GLN A 217 4.33 12.66 5.68
CA GLN A 217 3.39 13.65 5.13
C GLN A 217 2.74 14.46 6.25
N SER A 218 2.37 13.82 7.37
CA SER A 218 1.76 14.54 8.49
C SER A 218 2.72 15.58 9.06
N TRP A 219 4.02 15.30 9.15
CA TRP A 219 5.03 16.30 9.56
C TRP A 219 5.01 17.54 8.68
N LYS A 220 5.02 17.38 7.35
CA LYS A 220 4.90 18.52 6.43
C LYS A 220 3.64 19.34 6.71
N LEU A 221 2.49 18.68 6.89
CA LEU A 221 1.24 19.35 7.18
C LEU A 221 1.24 20.04 8.56
N ARG A 222 1.91 19.47 9.58
CA ARG A 222 2.04 20.10 10.90
C ARG A 222 2.92 21.34 10.84
N LEU A 223 4.03 21.30 10.10
CA LEU A 223 4.88 22.47 9.87
C LEU A 223 4.10 23.61 9.19
N GLU A 224 3.39 23.30 8.11
CA GLU A 224 2.57 24.27 7.37
C GLU A 224 1.47 24.86 8.26
N ALA A 225 0.86 24.04 9.11
CA ALA A 225 -0.18 24.45 10.05
C ALA A 225 0.35 25.08 11.36
N ARG A 226 1.67 25.23 11.51
CA ARG A 226 2.33 25.71 12.74
C ARG A 226 1.92 24.90 13.99
N GLN A 227 2.00 23.58 13.89
CA GLN A 227 1.67 22.60 14.92
C GLN A 227 2.90 21.75 15.25
N PRO A 228 2.98 21.18 16.47
CA PRO A 228 4.05 20.24 16.80
C PRO A 228 3.97 18.99 15.93
N MET A 229 5.13 18.34 15.72
CA MET A 229 5.20 17.02 15.11
C MET A 229 5.09 15.94 16.18
N ALA A 230 4.54 14.77 15.84
CA ALA A 230 4.64 13.58 16.66
C ALA A 230 5.63 12.56 16.05
N CYS A 231 6.38 11.85 16.87
CA CYS A 231 7.32 10.81 16.45
C CYS A 231 7.31 9.64 17.43
N PRO A 232 6.98 8.41 17.00
CA PRO A 232 7.13 7.23 17.83
C PRO A 232 8.57 7.02 18.30
N GLU A 233 8.76 6.86 19.60
CA GLU A 233 10.07 6.71 20.21
C GLU A 233 10.63 5.29 20.02
N GLY A 234 11.87 5.19 19.55
CA GLY A 234 12.58 3.91 19.45
C GLY A 234 12.15 3.04 18.27
N CYS A 235 11.37 3.61 17.35
CA CYS A 235 10.78 2.92 16.22
C CYS A 235 11.72 3.01 15.00
N ARG A 236 12.02 1.86 14.39
CA ARG A 236 12.89 1.77 13.21
C ARG A 236 12.13 1.27 11.99
N ARG A 237 12.37 1.87 10.82
CA ARG A 237 11.67 1.53 9.58
C ARG A 237 12.60 1.55 8.38
N PHE A 238 12.28 0.71 7.41
CA PHE A 238 12.79 0.84 6.05
C PHE A 238 12.02 1.93 5.32
N PHE A 239 12.70 2.71 4.50
CA PHE A 239 12.06 3.66 3.61
C PHE A 239 12.41 3.38 2.16
N VAL A 240 11.39 3.54 1.31
CA VAL A 240 11.58 3.73 -0.12
C VAL A 240 10.99 5.09 -0.51
N SER A 241 11.60 5.67 -1.53
CA SER A 241 11.15 6.89 -2.19
C SER A 241 9.79 6.67 -2.89
N LEU A 242 9.08 7.76 -3.21
CA LEU A 242 7.87 7.68 -4.03
C LEU A 242 8.18 7.09 -5.41
N GLY A 243 9.20 7.62 -6.09
CA GLY A 243 9.64 7.12 -7.39
C GLY A 243 10.12 5.67 -7.33
N GLU A 244 10.85 5.30 -6.27
CA GLU A 244 11.26 3.91 -6.01
C GLU A 244 10.06 2.97 -5.91
N SER A 245 8.98 3.38 -5.24
CA SER A 245 7.77 2.56 -5.13
C SER A 245 7.12 2.28 -6.49
N GLY A 246 7.09 3.29 -7.38
CA GLY A 246 6.58 3.13 -8.74
C GLY A 246 7.42 2.16 -9.57
N GLN A 247 8.74 2.25 -9.48
CA GLN A 247 9.66 1.36 -10.19
C GLN A 247 9.53 -0.08 -9.71
N LEU A 248 9.50 -0.31 -8.39
CA LEU A 248 9.25 -1.64 -7.82
C LEU A 248 7.95 -2.24 -8.36
N CYS A 249 6.85 -1.47 -8.32
CA CYS A 249 5.54 -1.92 -8.80
C CYS A 249 5.54 -2.21 -10.30
N THR A 250 6.23 -1.42 -11.12
CA THR A 250 6.36 -1.70 -12.55
C THR A 250 7.10 -3.02 -12.80
N LEU A 251 8.23 -3.24 -12.12
CA LEU A 251 9.00 -4.49 -12.26
C LEU A 251 8.19 -5.70 -11.79
N ALA A 252 7.67 -5.69 -10.56
CA ALA A 252 6.87 -6.79 -10.03
C ALA A 252 5.60 -7.02 -10.86
N GLY A 253 4.88 -5.94 -11.16
CA GLY A 253 3.56 -5.97 -11.77
C GLY A 253 3.54 -6.27 -13.27
N LEU A 254 4.67 -6.20 -13.98
CA LEU A 254 4.74 -6.51 -15.42
C LEU A 254 5.74 -7.60 -15.78
N LEU A 255 6.78 -7.78 -14.96
CA LEU A 255 7.93 -8.65 -15.25
C LEU A 255 8.15 -9.75 -14.21
N GLY A 256 7.52 -9.67 -13.04
CA GLY A 256 7.66 -10.64 -11.96
C GLY A 256 7.14 -12.05 -12.28
N GLU A 257 7.70 -13.06 -11.61
CA GLU A 257 7.24 -14.44 -11.64
C GLU A 257 5.85 -14.61 -11.01
N GLN A 258 5.00 -15.44 -11.61
CA GLN A 258 3.64 -15.70 -11.12
C GLN A 258 3.62 -16.24 -9.69
N SER A 259 2.49 -16.03 -9.00
CA SER A 259 2.21 -16.54 -7.66
C SER A 259 3.28 -16.17 -6.63
N SER A 260 3.86 -14.98 -6.77
CA SER A 260 4.95 -14.50 -5.92
C SER A 260 4.68 -13.08 -5.43
N LEU A 261 5.16 -12.80 -4.21
CA LEU A 261 5.19 -11.48 -3.60
C LEU A 261 6.60 -10.90 -3.71
N PHE A 262 6.74 -9.76 -4.37
CA PHE A 262 8.01 -9.08 -4.51
C PHE A 262 8.32 -8.24 -3.27
N VAL A 263 9.55 -8.32 -2.80
CA VAL A 263 10.03 -7.58 -1.63
C VAL A 263 11.36 -6.91 -2.00
N PRO A 264 11.60 -5.70 -1.51
CA PRO A 264 12.86 -5.02 -1.79
C PRO A 264 14.01 -5.72 -1.06
N GLY A 265 15.16 -5.88 -1.74
CA GLY A 265 16.38 -6.48 -1.19
C GLY A 265 17.12 -5.57 -0.19
N LEU A 266 16.39 -4.95 0.74
CA LEU A 266 16.94 -4.02 1.72
C LEU A 266 17.57 -4.77 2.89
N ASP A 267 18.88 -4.56 3.08
CA ASP A 267 19.62 -5.03 4.25
C ASP A 267 19.20 -4.26 5.53
N PRO A 268 18.73 -4.93 6.60
CA PRO A 268 18.41 -4.31 7.89
C PRO A 268 19.55 -3.51 8.52
N GLU A 269 20.80 -3.95 8.41
CA GLU A 269 21.94 -3.26 9.03
C GLU A 269 22.22 -1.92 8.33
N GLN A 270 21.92 -1.84 7.03
CA GLN A 270 22.25 -0.68 6.19
C GLN A 270 21.06 0.28 6.02
N HIS A 271 19.84 -0.24 5.90
CA HIS A 271 18.68 0.52 5.44
C HIS A 271 17.64 0.80 6.53
N LEU A 272 17.77 0.19 7.71
CA LEU A 272 16.82 0.38 8.79
C LEU A 272 17.15 1.65 9.59
N VAL A 273 16.30 2.67 9.50
CA VAL A 273 16.53 3.98 10.11
C VAL A 273 15.62 4.25 11.30
N LEU A 274 16.14 4.93 12.32
CA LEU A 274 15.37 5.36 13.49
C LEU A 274 14.49 6.56 13.12
N LEU A 275 13.20 6.55 13.48
CA LEU A 275 12.28 7.63 13.12
C LEU A 275 12.70 9.00 13.69
N GLN A 276 13.32 9.04 14.87
CA GLN A 276 13.85 10.28 15.43
C GLN A 276 14.96 10.89 14.53
N ASP A 277 15.83 10.07 13.95
CA ASP A 277 16.87 10.54 13.02
C ASP A 277 16.22 11.07 11.73
N VAL A 278 15.16 10.41 11.25
CA VAL A 278 14.40 10.90 10.10
C VAL A 278 13.71 12.23 10.41
N ALA A 279 13.14 12.40 11.61
CA ALA A 279 12.53 13.67 12.04
C ALA A 279 13.55 14.81 12.10
N GLN A 280 14.76 14.52 12.59
CA GLN A 280 15.85 15.49 12.61
C GLN A 280 16.26 15.89 11.19
N LYS A 281 16.53 14.93 10.30
CA LYS A 281 16.89 15.21 8.89
C LYS A 281 15.77 15.96 8.15
N PHE A 282 14.51 15.61 8.42
CA PHE A 282 13.35 16.30 7.86
C PHE A 282 13.37 17.78 8.24
N LEU A 283 13.58 18.11 9.52
CA LEU A 283 13.66 19.50 10.00
C LEU A 283 14.90 20.22 9.50
N GLU A 284 16.06 19.56 9.43
CA GLU A 284 17.30 20.13 8.90
C GLU A 284 17.14 20.55 7.43
N ALA A 285 16.44 19.74 6.63
CA ALA A 285 16.09 20.08 5.25
C ALA A 285 15.13 21.30 5.14
N GLN A 286 14.42 21.64 6.22
CA GLN A 286 13.62 22.87 6.36
C GLN A 286 14.39 24.01 7.05
N GLY A 287 15.69 23.85 7.33
CA GLY A 287 16.51 24.85 8.02
C GLY A 287 16.26 24.96 9.53
N MET A 288 15.66 23.94 10.14
CA MET A 288 15.31 23.88 11.56
C MET A 288 15.98 22.71 12.27
N ARG A 289 15.94 22.69 13.61
CA ARG A 289 16.41 21.58 14.44
C ARG A 289 15.27 20.97 15.26
N ALA A 290 15.32 19.66 15.49
CA ALA A 290 14.36 19.00 16.36
C ALA A 290 14.55 19.41 17.83
N HIS A 291 13.46 19.78 18.50
CA HIS A 291 13.37 19.86 19.96
C HIS A 291 12.47 18.73 20.44
N PHE A 292 13.08 17.61 20.83
CA PHE A 292 12.34 16.45 21.31
C PHE A 292 11.82 16.67 22.73
N THR A 293 10.54 16.41 22.94
CA THR A 293 9.91 16.42 24.27
C THR A 293 8.93 15.25 24.41
N ARG A 294 8.67 14.84 25.65
CA ARG A 294 7.59 13.89 26.00
C ARG A 294 6.37 14.60 26.60
N ASP A 295 6.44 15.92 26.78
CA ASP A 295 5.37 16.74 27.30
C ASP A 295 4.55 17.33 26.14
N GLU A 296 3.31 16.86 26.02
CA GLU A 296 2.37 17.31 24.99
C GLU A 296 1.99 18.78 25.15
N ALA A 297 1.79 19.25 26.38
CA ALA A 297 1.46 20.65 26.66
C ALA A 297 2.64 21.55 26.32
N GLU A 298 3.87 21.12 26.62
CA GLU A 298 5.09 21.80 26.18
C GLU A 298 5.17 21.88 24.64
N ALA A 299 4.98 20.74 23.96
CA ALA A 299 5.09 20.66 22.50
C ALA A 299 4.15 21.65 21.81
N VAL A 300 2.90 21.76 22.30
CA VAL A 300 1.89 22.69 21.78
C VAL A 300 2.22 24.14 22.15
N ALA A 301 2.53 24.42 23.42
CA ALA A 301 2.72 25.79 23.91
C ALA A 301 3.97 26.47 23.34
N ARG A 302 4.99 25.69 22.95
CA ARG A 302 6.30 26.22 22.54
C ARG A 302 6.53 26.27 21.03
N VAL A 303 5.54 26.01 20.18
CA VAL A 303 5.74 26.02 18.71
C VAL A 303 6.32 27.36 18.24
N GLU A 304 5.68 28.47 18.60
CA GLU A 304 6.11 29.81 18.15
C GLU A 304 7.49 30.21 18.70
N THR A 305 7.74 29.93 19.98
CA THR A 305 9.00 30.31 20.64
C THR A 305 10.17 29.50 20.11
N LEU A 306 9.99 28.18 19.92
CA LEU A 306 11.01 27.32 19.33
C LEU A 306 11.25 27.67 17.86
N ALA A 307 10.21 27.96 17.09
CA ALA A 307 10.35 28.35 15.68
C ALA A 307 11.24 29.59 15.53
N ALA A 308 11.08 30.59 16.40
CA ALA A 308 11.92 31.78 16.42
C ALA A 308 13.40 31.48 16.76
N GLU A 309 13.69 30.37 17.44
CA GLU A 309 15.04 29.88 17.74
C GLU A 309 15.62 28.97 16.64
N GLY A 310 14.91 28.78 15.52
CA GLY A 310 15.27 27.80 14.49
C GLY A 310 15.12 26.35 14.96
N LYS A 311 14.18 26.08 15.86
CA LYS A 311 13.85 24.74 16.37
C LYS A 311 12.37 24.44 16.14
N TRP A 312 12.01 23.16 16.17
CA TRP A 312 10.61 22.74 16.10
C TRP A 312 10.29 21.66 17.13
N PRO A 313 9.17 21.77 17.88
CA PRO A 313 8.80 20.75 18.86
C PRO A 313 8.42 19.43 18.17
N VAL A 314 9.03 18.35 18.64
CA VAL A 314 8.73 16.97 18.24
C VAL A 314 8.34 16.17 19.47
N LEU A 315 7.06 15.85 19.59
CA LEU A 315 6.50 15.03 20.66
C LEU A 315 6.88 13.56 20.43
N LEU A 316 7.68 13.02 21.35
CA LEU A 316 8.01 11.61 21.40
C LEU A 316 6.86 10.83 22.01
N THR A 317 6.29 9.90 21.24
CA THR A 317 5.15 9.07 21.68
C THR A 317 5.62 7.64 22.00
N PRO A 318 5.14 7.01 23.09
CA PRO A 318 5.43 5.61 23.37
C PRO A 318 4.86 4.68 22.30
N LEU A 319 5.38 3.46 22.18
CA LEU A 319 4.86 2.39 21.32
C LEU A 319 3.78 1.58 22.05
N ASP A 320 2.66 2.21 22.38
CA ASP A 320 1.60 1.65 23.21
C ASP A 320 0.21 1.61 22.54
N THR A 321 0.14 1.81 21.22
CA THR A 321 -1.12 1.64 20.46
C THR A 321 -1.17 0.30 19.73
N ALA A 322 -2.39 -0.12 19.40
CA ALA A 322 -2.65 -1.42 18.77
C ALA A 322 -1.84 -1.60 17.48
N GLY A 323 -1.23 -2.78 17.31
CA GLY A 323 -0.50 -3.15 16.09
C GLY A 323 0.85 -2.45 15.87
N GLU A 324 1.34 -1.59 16.77
CA GLU A 324 2.67 -0.99 16.63
C GLU A 324 3.79 -2.00 16.92
N LYS A 325 4.76 -2.09 16.00
CA LYS A 325 5.97 -2.90 16.17
C LYS A 325 7.24 -2.05 16.17
N PRO A 326 8.31 -2.47 16.86
CA PRO A 326 9.60 -1.77 16.82
C PRO A 326 10.25 -1.82 15.43
N TYR A 327 10.10 -2.92 14.70
CA TYR A 327 10.49 -3.08 13.29
C TYR A 327 9.50 -4.01 12.57
N GLU A 328 9.51 -3.97 11.24
CA GLU A 328 8.63 -4.78 10.38
C GLU A 328 9.47 -5.78 9.56
N GLU A 329 8.82 -6.85 9.13
CA GLU A 329 9.44 -7.94 8.37
C GLU A 329 8.76 -8.10 7.01
N PHE A 330 9.54 -8.40 5.98
CA PHE A 330 9.00 -8.66 4.64
C PHE A 330 8.61 -10.11 4.40
N VAL A 331 9.12 -11.02 5.22
CA VAL A 331 9.03 -12.48 5.06
C VAL A 331 8.52 -13.07 6.37
N ALA A 332 7.46 -13.85 6.32
CA ALA A 332 6.87 -14.49 7.49
C ALA A 332 7.78 -15.62 8.02
N ALA A 333 7.54 -16.06 9.26
CA ALA A 333 8.36 -17.12 9.88
C ALA A 333 8.31 -18.47 9.12
N ASN A 334 7.23 -18.74 8.39
CA ASN A 334 7.03 -19.95 7.59
C ASN A 334 7.26 -19.73 6.09
N GLU A 335 7.72 -18.55 5.69
CA GLU A 335 7.96 -18.20 4.28
C GLU A 335 9.45 -18.25 3.95
N GLU A 336 9.74 -18.49 2.67
CA GLU A 336 11.11 -18.44 2.15
C GLU A 336 11.26 -17.23 1.22
N CYS A 337 12.39 -16.54 1.34
CA CYS A 337 12.78 -15.45 0.45
C CYS A 337 13.76 -15.98 -0.59
N LEU A 338 13.37 -15.90 -1.86
CA LEU A 338 14.16 -16.37 -2.99
C LEU A 338 14.67 -15.18 -3.81
N PRO A 339 15.89 -15.26 -4.38
CA PRO A 339 16.36 -14.27 -5.32
C PRO A 339 15.49 -14.25 -6.58
N THR A 340 15.51 -13.13 -7.28
CA THR A 340 14.87 -12.98 -8.60
C THR A 340 15.92 -12.66 -9.66
N ARG A 341 15.48 -12.42 -10.90
CA ARG A 341 16.35 -11.86 -11.94
C ARG A 341 16.72 -10.39 -11.72
N PHE A 342 16.04 -9.69 -10.81
CA PHE A 342 16.30 -8.30 -10.47
C PHE A 342 17.34 -8.24 -9.36
N ALA A 343 18.28 -7.31 -9.45
CA ALA A 343 19.32 -7.12 -8.45
C ALA A 343 18.76 -6.58 -7.12
N ALA A 344 17.74 -5.72 -7.18
CA ALA A 344 17.17 -5.04 -6.03
C ALA A 344 15.88 -5.67 -5.49
N LEU A 345 15.39 -6.75 -6.09
CA LEU A 345 14.16 -7.44 -5.67
C LEU A 345 14.39 -8.91 -5.38
N ASN A 346 13.84 -9.35 -4.26
CA ASN A 346 13.62 -10.74 -3.95
C ASN A 346 12.13 -11.07 -4.11
N ARG A 347 11.80 -12.35 -4.10
CA ARG A 347 10.42 -12.82 -4.10
C ARG A 347 10.17 -13.80 -2.97
N VAL A 348 8.96 -13.73 -2.44
CA VAL A 348 8.39 -14.72 -1.54
C VAL A 348 7.33 -15.48 -2.33
N PRO A 349 7.56 -16.74 -2.73
CA PRO A 349 6.53 -17.55 -3.34
C PRO A 349 5.33 -17.67 -2.40
N TYR A 350 4.12 -17.59 -2.95
CA TYR A 350 2.91 -17.76 -2.14
C TYR A 350 2.87 -19.16 -1.52
N LEU A 351 2.69 -19.20 -0.20
CA LEU A 351 2.44 -20.44 0.54
C LEU A 351 0.92 -20.70 0.60
N PRO A 352 0.41 -21.78 0.00
CA PRO A 352 -1.01 -22.11 0.05
C PRO A 352 -1.52 -22.36 1.47
N LEU A 353 -2.79 -22.05 1.69
CA LEU A 353 -3.50 -22.40 2.92
C LEU A 353 -3.55 -23.91 3.09
N GLU A 354 -3.33 -24.39 4.31
CA GLU A 354 -3.49 -25.80 4.68
C GLU A 354 -4.95 -26.26 4.50
N GLU A 355 -5.91 -25.39 4.87
CA GLU A 355 -7.34 -25.65 4.72
C GLU A 355 -8.03 -24.60 3.81
N PRO A 356 -7.96 -24.71 2.48
CA PRO A 356 -8.54 -23.72 1.56
C PRO A 356 -10.06 -23.48 1.72
N ARG A 357 -10.76 -24.41 2.38
CA ARG A 357 -12.20 -24.30 2.66
C ARG A 357 -12.52 -23.22 3.70
N THR A 358 -11.63 -22.99 4.67
CA THR A 358 -11.85 -21.97 5.72
C THR A 358 -11.92 -20.58 5.10
N PHE A 359 -11.06 -20.28 4.13
CA PHE A 359 -11.09 -19.02 3.42
C PHE A 359 -12.37 -18.84 2.57
N SER A 360 -12.81 -19.90 1.89
CA SER A 360 -14.09 -19.88 1.16
C SER A 360 -15.29 -19.65 2.09
N GLN A 361 -15.28 -20.24 3.28
CA GLN A 361 -16.29 -20.03 4.33
C GLN A 361 -16.28 -18.59 4.83
N LEU A 362 -15.10 -18.04 5.15
CA LEU A 362 -14.95 -16.65 5.56
C LEU A 362 -15.52 -15.69 4.50
N LEU A 363 -15.19 -15.88 3.22
CA LEU A 363 -15.75 -15.06 2.14
C LEU A 363 -17.29 -15.15 2.11
N HIS A 364 -17.86 -16.34 2.30
CA HIS A 364 -19.31 -16.52 2.34
C HIS A 364 -19.96 -15.81 3.53
N GLU A 365 -19.39 -15.92 4.73
CA GLU A 365 -19.88 -15.24 5.92
C GLU A 365 -19.84 -13.71 5.77
N LEU A 366 -18.71 -13.18 5.29
CA LEU A 366 -18.55 -11.75 5.05
C LEU A 366 -19.56 -11.24 4.00
N ARG A 367 -19.77 -11.96 2.89
CA ARG A 367 -20.81 -11.59 1.91
C ARG A 367 -22.21 -11.58 2.53
N THR A 368 -22.53 -12.59 3.32
CA THR A 368 -23.83 -12.71 3.99
C THR A 368 -24.08 -11.53 4.92
N ILE A 369 -23.09 -11.15 5.72
CA ILE A 369 -23.18 -9.99 6.62
C ILE A 369 -23.31 -8.68 5.84
N MET A 370 -22.49 -8.48 4.80
CA MET A 370 -22.53 -7.27 3.98
C MET A 370 -23.84 -7.11 3.21
N ALA A 371 -24.55 -8.20 2.94
CA ALA A 371 -25.89 -8.21 2.34
C ALA A 371 -27.03 -8.04 3.36
N GLY A 372 -26.72 -7.90 4.65
CA GLY A 372 -27.70 -7.82 5.74
C GLY A 372 -28.31 -9.17 6.15
N GLY A 373 -27.76 -10.29 5.67
CA GLY A 373 -28.28 -11.65 5.85
C GLY A 373 -27.76 -12.42 7.07
N GLY A 374 -27.29 -11.74 8.12
CA GLY A 374 -26.75 -12.38 9.33
C GLY A 374 -27.81 -13.06 10.20
N ASP A 375 -27.37 -13.80 11.22
CA ASP A 375 -28.23 -14.45 12.23
C ASP A 375 -28.86 -13.47 13.24
N GLY A 376 -28.81 -12.17 12.95
CA GLY A 376 -29.27 -11.08 13.82
C GLY A 376 -28.28 -10.68 14.91
N ARG A 377 -27.13 -11.35 15.06
CA ARG A 377 -26.11 -10.95 16.04
C ARG A 377 -25.35 -9.71 15.56
N PRO A 378 -25.00 -8.78 16.48
CA PRO A 378 -24.18 -7.64 16.14
C PRO A 378 -22.77 -8.09 15.74
N VAL A 379 -22.21 -7.46 14.71
CA VAL A 379 -20.81 -7.66 14.32
C VAL A 379 -19.91 -7.05 15.40
N THR A 380 -19.01 -7.85 15.97
CA THR A 380 -18.05 -7.42 16.99
C THR A 380 -16.62 -7.59 16.50
N ILE A 381 -15.68 -6.86 17.13
CA ILE A 381 -14.24 -7.00 16.86
C ILE A 381 -13.77 -8.41 17.17
N ASP A 382 -14.25 -9.02 18.27
CA ASP A 382 -13.87 -10.39 18.65
C ASP A 382 -14.33 -11.43 17.63
N TRP A 383 -15.54 -11.27 17.08
CA TRP A 383 -16.04 -12.13 16.01
C TRP A 383 -15.17 -11.98 14.76
N LEU A 384 -14.89 -10.75 14.34
CA LEU A 384 -14.00 -10.48 13.18
C LEU A 384 -12.60 -11.06 13.40
N LYS A 385 -12.04 -10.93 14.60
CA LYS A 385 -10.74 -11.51 14.97
C LYS A 385 -10.77 -13.03 14.81
N ALA A 386 -11.79 -13.68 15.36
CA ALA A 386 -11.95 -15.13 15.28
C ALA A 386 -12.13 -15.61 13.84
N ALA A 387 -12.92 -14.87 13.04
CA ALA A 387 -13.15 -15.18 11.63
C ALA A 387 -11.86 -15.09 10.81
N ILE A 388 -11.05 -14.05 11.02
CA ILE A 388 -9.74 -13.92 10.37
C ILE A 388 -8.78 -15.02 10.85
N ALA A 389 -8.74 -15.29 12.16
CA ALA A 389 -7.88 -16.31 12.74
C ALA A 389 -8.22 -17.75 12.32
N SER A 390 -9.45 -18.00 11.84
CA SER A 390 -9.82 -19.30 11.25
C SER A 390 -9.09 -19.60 9.94
N VAL A 391 -8.56 -18.56 9.28
CA VAL A 391 -7.77 -18.66 8.04
C VAL A 391 -6.28 -18.48 8.33
N GLU A 392 -5.93 -17.48 9.14
CA GLU A 392 -4.55 -17.19 9.55
C GLU A 392 -4.41 -17.44 11.06
N SER A 393 -4.15 -18.70 11.43
CA SER A 393 -4.14 -19.15 12.83
C SER A 393 -3.16 -18.36 13.71
N SER A 394 -2.02 -17.96 13.15
CA SER A 394 -1.01 -17.16 13.86
C SER A 394 -1.55 -15.80 14.34
N PHE A 395 -2.60 -15.28 13.69
CA PHE A 395 -3.22 -14.00 14.06
C PHE A 395 -3.96 -14.04 15.40
N ALA A 396 -4.43 -15.22 15.83
CA ALA A 396 -5.13 -15.37 17.11
C ALA A 396 -4.27 -14.90 18.29
N GLU A 397 -2.98 -15.26 18.25
CA GLU A 397 -1.99 -15.03 19.31
C GLU A 397 -1.23 -13.72 19.12
N SER A 398 -0.99 -13.30 17.87
CA SER A 398 -0.16 -12.13 17.56
C SER A 398 -0.90 -10.79 17.54
N HIS A 399 -2.24 -10.79 17.52
CA HIS A 399 -3.01 -9.54 17.55
C HIS A 399 -2.85 -8.79 18.88
N VAL A 400 -2.26 -7.59 18.82
CA VAL A 400 -2.03 -6.73 19.98
C VAL A 400 -3.17 -5.72 20.11
N THR A 401 -4.03 -5.91 21.11
CA THR A 401 -5.06 -4.92 21.45
C THR A 401 -4.50 -3.84 22.37
N SER A 402 -4.95 -2.60 22.18
CA SER A 402 -4.66 -1.49 23.09
C SER A 402 -5.93 -0.72 23.39
N SER A 403 -6.07 -0.25 24.64
CA SER A 403 -7.12 0.70 25.01
C SER A 403 -6.84 2.12 24.48
N LYS A 404 -5.61 2.38 24.01
CA LYS A 404 -5.19 3.63 23.41
C LYS A 404 -5.27 3.54 21.89
N SER A 405 -5.77 4.61 21.27
CA SER A 405 -5.90 4.74 19.82
C SER A 405 -4.88 5.76 19.28
N LEU A 406 -4.42 5.54 18.05
CA LEU A 406 -3.64 6.53 17.30
C LEU A 406 -4.43 7.83 17.06
N ASP A 407 -5.76 7.82 17.19
CA ASP A 407 -6.59 9.03 17.12
C ASP A 407 -6.52 9.89 18.40
N GLN A 408 -5.92 9.38 19.48
CA GLN A 408 -5.71 10.11 20.74
C GLN A 408 -4.34 10.80 20.83
N ARG A 409 -3.52 10.69 19.78
CA ARG A 409 -2.20 11.34 19.68
C ARG A 409 -2.30 12.56 18.78
N ILE A 410 -1.48 13.59 19.02
CA ILE A 410 -1.35 14.79 18.16
C ILE A 410 -0.81 14.44 16.76
#